data_AF-A0A2G9TXW3-F1
#
_entry.id   AF-A0A2G9TXW3-F1
#
_cell.length_a   1.000
_cell.length_b   1.000
_cell.length_c   1.000
_cell.angle_alpha   90.00
_cell.angle_beta   90.00
_cell.angle_gamma   90.00
#
_symmetry.space_group_name_H-M   'P 1'
#
loop_
_entity.id
_entity.type
_entity.pdbx_description
1 polymer ?
#
loop_
_entity_poly.entity_id
_entity_poly.type
_entity_poly.pdbx_seq_one_letter_code
_entity_poly.pdbx_strand_id
1 'polypeptide(L)'
;MQVHHNFKMFLLTNRMDGVKGFMARFLRRRIIEAEFRLSRQTQPELAVNTFIEKANSLDVTIGPRIFLQCPLGVEESRAWFVRLWNQNIVPYMVKVAREGVKVLGRCGSFEDPTDIVCEHWPWLEGPSGEECLNR
;
A
#
# COMPACT_ATOMS: atom_id res chain seq x y z
N MET A 1 -12.94 -55.98 11.38
CA MET A 1 -13.29 -54.63 11.87
C MET A 1 -14.13 -53.94 10.82
N GLN A 2 -15.42 -53.70 11.09
CA GLN A 2 -16.31 -52.96 10.18
C GLN A 2 -16.19 -51.47 10.48
N VAL A 3 -15.67 -50.70 9.53
CA VAL A 3 -15.59 -49.24 9.67
C VAL A 3 -16.90 -48.67 9.14
N HIS A 4 -17.77 -48.21 10.04
CA HIS A 4 -18.98 -47.49 9.66
C HIS A 4 -18.55 -46.10 9.18
N HIS A 5 -18.34 -45.94 7.87
CA HIS A 5 -18.11 -44.64 7.27
C HIS A 5 -19.44 -43.87 7.27
N ASN A 6 -19.62 -42.99 8.26
CA ASN A 6 -20.74 -42.05 8.34
C ASN A 6 -20.61 -40.94 7.28
N PHE A 7 -20.53 -41.34 6.01
CA PHE A 7 -20.49 -40.42 4.90
C PHE A 7 -21.90 -39.86 4.66
N LYS A 8 -22.07 -38.55 4.81
CA LYS A 8 -23.31 -37.85 4.46
C LYS A 8 -23.03 -36.95 3.26
N MET A 9 -23.64 -37.29 2.13
CA MET A 9 -23.65 -36.44 0.94
C MET A 9 -24.84 -35.50 1.03
N PHE A 10 -24.60 -34.19 0.93
CA PHE A 10 -25.65 -33.18 0.86
C PHE A 10 -25.74 -32.66 -0.57
N LEU A 11 -26.94 -32.71 -1.15
CA LEU A 11 -27.18 -32.21 -2.50
C LEU A 11 -27.51 -30.71 -2.43
N LEU A 12 -26.52 -29.89 -2.76
CA LEU A 12 -26.65 -28.44 -2.82
C LEU A 12 -27.24 -28.05 -4.19
N THR A 13 -28.56 -27.85 -4.26
CA THR A 13 -29.20 -27.35 -5.49
C THR A 13 -29.05 -25.84 -5.61
N ASN A 14 -29.01 -25.32 -6.84
CA ASN A 14 -28.92 -23.87 -7.12
C ASN A 14 -30.10 -23.05 -6.56
N ARG A 15 -31.18 -23.70 -6.10
CA ARG A 15 -32.35 -23.05 -5.49
C ARG A 15 -32.27 -22.92 -3.97
N MET A 16 -31.30 -23.58 -3.33
CA MET A 16 -31.11 -23.47 -1.88
C MET A 16 -30.56 -22.09 -1.53
N ASP A 17 -31.11 -21.45 -0.49
CA ASP A 17 -30.69 -20.10 -0.08
C ASP A 17 -29.19 -19.99 0.21
N GLY A 18 -28.56 -21.07 0.70
CA GLY A 18 -27.11 -21.12 0.92
C GLY A 18 -26.25 -21.05 -0.36
N VAL A 19 -26.79 -21.53 -1.49
CA VAL A 19 -26.10 -21.55 -2.81
C VAL A 19 -26.58 -20.39 -3.70
N LYS A 20 -27.74 -19.81 -3.38
CA LYS A 20 -28.30 -18.67 -4.10
C LYS A 20 -27.31 -17.50 -4.08
N GLY A 21 -26.96 -17.02 -5.28
CA GLY A 21 -25.98 -15.95 -5.45
C GLY A 21 -24.53 -16.36 -5.20
N PHE A 22 -24.21 -17.64 -4.98
CA PHE A 22 -22.84 -18.12 -4.79
C PHE A 22 -21.95 -17.73 -5.98
N MET A 23 -22.41 -17.99 -7.21
CA MET A 23 -21.65 -17.64 -8.43
C MET A 23 -21.36 -16.14 -8.51
N ALA A 24 -22.37 -15.29 -8.22
CA ALA A 24 -22.19 -13.85 -8.22
C ALA A 24 -21.20 -13.39 -7.13
N ARG A 25 -21.29 -13.94 -5.90
CA ARG A 25 -20.33 -13.65 -4.82
C ARG A 25 -18.92 -14.11 -5.17
N PHE A 26 -18.79 -15.31 -5.73
CA PHE A 26 -17.52 -15.90 -6.14
C PHE A 26 -16.84 -15.05 -7.22
N LEU A 27 -17.58 -14.67 -8.27
CA LEU A 27 -17.06 -13.83 -9.35
C LEU A 27 -16.69 -12.43 -8.85
N ARG A 28 -17.55 -11.78 -8.04
CA ARG A 28 -17.21 -10.48 -7.42
C ARG A 28 -15.94 -10.55 -6.58
N ARG A 29 -15.80 -11.59 -5.75
CA ARG A 29 -14.59 -11.82 -4.96
C ARG A 29 -13.36 -12.01 -5.86
N ARG A 30 -13.47 -12.77 -6.94
CA ARG A 30 -12.36 -13.01 -7.88
C ARG A 30 -11.94 -11.75 -8.62
N ILE A 31 -12.88 -10.88 -9.00
CA ILE A 31 -12.58 -9.57 -9.61
C ILE A 31 -11.80 -8.70 -8.63
N ILE A 32 -12.31 -8.53 -7.40
CA ILE A 32 -11.64 -7.75 -6.36
C ILE A 32 -10.24 -8.31 -6.05
N GLU A 33 -10.11 -9.63 -5.93
CA GLU A 33 -8.81 -10.28 -5.69
C GLU A 33 -7.85 -10.13 -6.87
N ALA A 34 -8.34 -10.07 -8.10
CA ALA A 34 -7.51 -9.83 -9.29
C ALA A 34 -7.05 -8.37 -9.35
N GLU A 35 -7.94 -7.41 -9.09
CA GLU A 35 -7.61 -5.98 -8.99
C GLU A 35 -6.58 -5.73 -7.89
N PHE A 36 -6.75 -6.35 -6.71
CA PHE A 36 -5.78 -6.24 -5.62
C PHE A 36 -4.43 -6.88 -5.95
N ARG A 37 -4.41 -7.97 -6.74
CA ARG A 37 -3.16 -8.58 -7.21
C ARG A 37 -2.43 -7.70 -8.21
N LEU A 38 -3.16 -7.02 -9.09
CA LEU A 38 -2.61 -6.04 -10.03
C LEU A 38 -2.11 -4.80 -9.28
N SER A 39 -2.73 -4.43 -8.16
CA SER A 39 -2.31 -3.34 -7.29
C SER A 39 -1.17 -3.70 -6.32
N ARG A 40 -0.48 -4.85 -6.48
CA ARG A 40 0.75 -5.19 -5.73
C ARG A 40 1.96 -4.33 -6.14
N GLN A 41 1.74 -3.14 -6.66
CA GLN A 41 2.75 -2.11 -6.72
C GLN A 41 3.16 -1.76 -5.29
N THR A 42 4.47 -1.60 -5.06
CA THR A 42 5.00 -1.24 -3.75
C THR A 42 4.32 0.04 -3.30
N GLN A 43 3.49 -0.05 -2.26
CA GLN A 43 2.74 1.11 -1.80
C GLN A 43 3.75 2.16 -1.29
N PRO A 44 3.59 3.45 -1.65
CA PRO A 44 4.52 4.50 -1.24
C PRO A 44 4.66 4.59 0.28
N GLU A 45 3.58 4.32 1.04
CA GLU A 45 3.61 4.23 2.50
C GLU A 45 4.58 3.15 3.01
N LEU A 46 4.62 1.99 2.36
CA LEU A 46 5.51 0.89 2.74
C LEU A 46 6.97 1.22 2.47
N ALA A 47 7.27 1.86 1.34
CA ALA A 47 8.62 2.29 0.99
C ALA A 47 9.17 3.31 1.99
N VAL A 48 8.36 4.30 2.36
CA VAL A 48 8.74 5.34 3.34
C VAL A 48 8.92 4.75 4.73
N ASN A 49 8.01 3.88 5.18
CA ASN A 49 8.15 3.23 6.49
C ASN A 49 9.37 2.32 6.55
N THR A 50 9.71 1.62 5.46
CA THR A 50 10.96 0.83 5.36
C THR A 50 12.20 1.72 5.46
N PHE A 51 12.19 2.90 4.83
CA PHE A 51 13.28 3.88 4.99
C PHE A 51 13.41 4.35 6.43
N ILE A 52 12.30 4.73 7.06
CA ILE A 52 12.25 5.22 8.44
C ILE A 52 12.78 4.16 9.41
N GLU A 53 12.33 2.91 9.28
CA GLU A 53 12.78 1.79 10.12
C GLU A 53 14.28 1.51 9.98
N LYS A 54 14.84 1.65 8.78
CA LYS A 54 16.30 1.53 8.56
C LYS A 54 17.06 2.72 9.13
N ALA A 55 16.47 3.91 9.11
CA ALA A 55 17.09 5.16 9.54
C ALA A 55 17.00 5.39 11.06
N ASN A 56 15.95 4.91 11.73
CA ASN A 56 15.73 5.10 13.16
C ASN A 56 14.88 3.95 13.75
N SER A 57 15.02 3.66 15.05
CA SER A 57 14.22 2.62 15.72
C SER A 57 12.72 2.96 15.70
N LEU A 58 11.95 2.15 14.98
CA LEU A 58 10.49 1.78 14.99
C LEU A 58 9.41 2.74 15.55
N ASP A 59 9.68 3.66 16.46
CA ASP A 59 8.69 4.52 17.14
C ASP A 59 8.30 5.79 16.34
N VAL A 60 8.71 5.88 15.07
CA VAL A 60 8.65 7.11 14.25
C VAL A 60 8.05 6.82 12.85
N THR A 61 7.27 5.76 12.68
CA THR A 61 6.65 5.43 11.38
C THR A 61 5.50 6.37 11.02
N ILE A 62 5.25 6.52 9.73
CA ILE A 62 4.11 7.27 9.21
C ILE A 62 2.90 6.34 9.22
N GLY A 63 1.85 6.76 9.94
CA GLY A 63 0.59 6.02 9.97
C GLY A 63 -0.32 6.31 8.77
N PRO A 64 -1.27 5.41 8.47
CA PRO A 64 -2.11 5.49 7.27
C PRO A 64 -3.09 6.67 7.30
N ARG A 65 -3.26 7.30 8.47
CA ARG A 65 -4.21 8.40 8.69
C ARG A 65 -3.95 9.59 7.77
N ILE A 66 -2.70 9.85 7.38
CA ILE A 66 -2.39 10.96 6.46
C ILE A 66 -2.97 10.70 5.07
N PHE A 67 -3.12 9.44 4.65
CA PHE A 67 -3.64 9.07 3.33
C PHE A 67 -5.16 9.09 3.24
N LEU A 68 -5.87 9.11 4.38
CA LEU A 68 -7.33 9.19 4.42
C LEU A 68 -7.89 10.53 3.91
N GLN A 69 -7.04 11.55 3.75
CA GLN A 69 -7.42 12.86 3.22
C GLN A 69 -7.29 12.96 1.70
N CYS A 70 -6.96 11.86 1.02
CA CYS A 70 -6.80 11.84 -0.44
C CYS A 70 -8.13 12.17 -1.13
N PRO A 71 -8.20 13.24 -1.95
CA PRO A 71 -9.41 13.58 -2.70
C PRO A 71 -9.71 12.54 -3.79
N LEU A 72 -10.96 12.47 -4.22
CA LEU A 72 -11.42 11.49 -5.22
C LEU A 72 -11.05 11.87 -6.66
N GLY A 73 -10.75 13.15 -6.93
CA GLY A 73 -10.35 13.62 -8.25
C GLY A 73 -8.92 13.16 -8.61
N VAL A 74 -8.71 12.74 -9.86
CA VAL A 74 -7.37 12.30 -10.34
C VAL A 74 -6.35 13.44 -10.25
N GLU A 75 -6.70 14.63 -10.74
CA GLU A 75 -5.82 15.80 -10.71
C GLU A 75 -5.61 16.33 -9.28
N GLU A 76 -6.69 16.38 -8.51
CA GLU A 76 -6.67 16.84 -7.12
C GLU A 76 -5.85 15.90 -6.23
N SER A 77 -5.94 14.58 -6.44
CA SER A 77 -5.20 13.58 -5.68
C SER A 77 -3.71 13.66 -5.98
N ARG A 78 -3.33 13.94 -7.22
CA ARG A 78 -1.94 14.21 -7.57
C ARG A 78 -1.41 15.45 -6.86
N ALA A 79 -2.07 16.58 -7.02
CA ALA A 79 -1.63 17.84 -6.42
C ALA A 79 -1.57 17.74 -4.90
N TRP A 80 -2.53 17.04 -4.29
CA TRP A 80 -2.54 16.72 -2.87
C TRP A 80 -1.35 15.84 -2.47
N PHE A 81 -1.06 14.77 -3.23
CA PHE A 81 0.05 13.86 -2.93
C PHE A 81 1.41 14.56 -3.04
N VAL A 82 1.63 15.33 -4.10
CA VAL A 82 2.86 16.12 -4.29
C VAL A 82 3.08 17.07 -3.12
N ARG A 83 2.03 17.77 -2.68
CA ARG A 83 2.09 18.64 -1.50
C ARG A 83 2.39 17.87 -0.23
N LEU A 84 1.69 16.75 0.00
CA LEU A 84 1.92 15.90 1.17
C LEU A 84 3.38 15.44 1.22
N TRP A 85 3.89 14.96 0.08
CA TRP A 85 5.24 14.46 -0.06
C TRP A 85 6.28 15.54 0.25
N ASN A 86 6.21 16.67 -0.46
CA ASN A 86 7.22 17.72 -0.38
C ASN A 86 7.18 18.51 0.94
N GLN A 87 6.00 18.69 1.53
CA GLN A 87 5.84 19.52 2.72
C GLN A 87 5.89 18.74 4.03
N ASN A 88 5.56 17.45 4.01
CA ASN A 88 5.47 16.64 5.23
C ASN A 88 6.41 15.44 5.20
N ILE A 89 6.38 14.62 4.14
CA ILE A 89 7.12 13.35 4.09
C ILE A 89 8.64 13.60 3.97
N VAL A 90 9.08 14.39 2.98
CA VAL A 90 10.51 14.67 2.75
C VAL A 90 11.15 15.35 3.98
N PRO A 91 10.59 16.44 4.54
CA PRO A 91 11.16 17.06 5.74
C PRO A 91 11.23 16.10 6.94
N TYR A 92 10.25 15.21 7.06
CA TYR A 92 10.24 14.19 8.11
C TYR A 92 11.33 13.15 7.91
N MET A 93 11.47 12.59 6.71
CA MET A 93 12.54 11.65 6.37
C MET A 93 13.93 12.25 6.61
N VAL A 94 14.15 13.50 6.21
CA VAL A 94 15.41 14.23 6.47
C VAL A 94 15.66 14.39 7.96
N LYS A 95 14.62 14.71 8.75
CA LYS A 95 14.72 14.80 10.21
C LYS A 95 15.10 13.45 10.82
N VAL A 96 14.41 12.38 10.43
CA VAL A 96 14.67 11.01 10.90
C VAL A 96 16.08 10.56 10.55
N ALA A 97 16.55 10.81 9.32
CA ALA A 97 17.90 10.47 8.90
C ALA A 97 18.96 11.23 9.70
N ARG A 98 18.76 12.53 9.95
CA ARG A 98 19.68 13.34 10.78
C ARG A 98 19.73 12.86 12.24
N GLU A 99 18.59 12.48 12.81
CA GLU A 99 18.51 11.92 14.16
C GLU A 99 19.15 10.53 14.22
N GLY A 100 18.91 9.69 13.21
CA GLY A 100 19.52 8.38 13.05
C GLY A 100 21.04 8.42 13.00
N VAL A 101 21.63 9.36 12.23
CA VAL A 101 23.09 9.56 12.20
C VAL A 101 23.63 9.95 13.57
N LYS A 102 22.92 10.82 14.31
CA LYS A 102 23.35 11.25 15.66
C LYS A 102 23.27 10.12 16.70
N VAL A 103 22.23 9.27 16.63
CA VAL A 103 21.96 8.23 17.63
C VAL A 103 22.71 6.94 17.34
N LEU A 104 22.75 6.52 16.07
CA LEU A 104 23.28 5.22 15.66
C LEU A 104 24.69 5.30 15.06
N GLY A 105 25.20 6.50 14.76
CA GLY A 105 26.55 6.71 14.21
C GLY A 105 26.78 6.07 12.83
N ARG A 106 25.72 5.57 12.17
CA ARG A 106 25.79 4.92 10.86
C ARG A 106 25.23 5.85 9.79
N CYS A 107 26.06 6.15 8.79
CA CYS A 107 25.62 6.69 7.52
C CYS A 107 25.51 5.50 6.54
N GLY A 108 24.43 4.73 6.65
CA GLY A 108 24.16 3.70 5.65
C GLY A 108 23.81 4.34 4.31
N SER A 109 24.10 3.66 3.20
CA SER A 109 23.53 4.01 1.90
C SER A 109 22.02 3.79 1.98
N PHE A 110 21.27 4.84 2.31
CA PHE A 110 19.82 4.77 2.30
C PHE A 110 19.34 4.90 0.86
N GLU A 111 18.54 3.94 0.41
CA GLU A 111 17.79 4.06 -0.84
C GLU A 111 16.75 5.16 -0.66
N ASP A 112 16.69 6.12 -1.58
CA ASP A 112 15.70 7.18 -1.54
C ASP A 112 14.32 6.59 -1.89
N PRO A 113 13.35 6.56 -0.96
CA PRO A 113 12.02 6.02 -1.25
C PRO A 113 11.30 6.83 -2.34
N THR A 114 11.74 8.07 -2.63
CA THR A 114 11.24 8.86 -3.76
C THR A 114 11.46 8.15 -5.09
N ASP A 115 12.54 7.38 -5.25
CA ASP A 115 12.79 6.61 -6.47
C ASP A 115 11.71 5.53 -6.67
N ILE A 116 11.32 4.83 -5.60
CA ILE A 116 10.25 3.81 -5.64
C ILE A 116 8.91 4.46 -5.96
N VAL A 117 8.64 5.65 -5.42
CA VAL A 117 7.40 6.40 -5.71
C VAL A 117 7.36 6.89 -7.14
N CYS A 118 8.50 7.32 -7.71
CA CYS A 118 8.60 7.70 -9.11
C CYS A 118 8.45 6.50 -10.04
N GLU A 119 9.03 5.35 -9.70
CA GLU A 119 8.88 4.09 -10.46
C GLU A 119 7.41 3.62 -10.48
N HIS A 120 6.71 3.77 -9.36
CA HIS A 120 5.31 3.37 -9.20
C HIS A 120 4.33 4.56 -9.32
N TRP A 121 4.69 5.58 -10.11
CA TRP A 121 3.89 6.79 -10.24
C TRP A 121 2.50 6.49 -10.82
N PRO A 122 1.40 6.73 -10.07
CA PRO A 122 0.08 6.25 -10.47
C PRO A 122 -0.64 7.17 -11.47
N TRP A 123 -0.17 8.42 -11.64
CA TRP A 123 -0.79 9.40 -12.53
C TRP A 123 -0.14 9.38 -13.92
N LEU A 124 -0.90 8.95 -14.93
CA LEU A 124 -0.43 8.82 -16.32
C LEU A 124 -0.42 10.15 -17.09
N GLU A 125 -1.27 11.11 -16.70
CA GLU A 125 -1.41 12.40 -17.37
C GLU A 125 -0.79 13.52 -16.54
N GLY A 126 0.03 14.38 -17.18
CA GLY A 126 0.69 15.56 -16.60
C GLY A 126 2.12 15.28 -16.08
N PRO A 127 2.70 16.17 -15.25
CA PRO A 127 4.11 16.09 -14.87
C PRO A 127 4.46 14.79 -14.12
N SER A 128 5.68 14.32 -14.35
CA SER A 128 6.18 13.07 -13.78
C SER A 128 6.48 13.23 -12.29
N GLY A 129 6.59 12.10 -11.57
CA GLY A 129 7.01 12.10 -10.17
C GLY A 129 8.37 12.76 -9.97
N GLU A 130 9.31 12.57 -10.90
CA GLU A 130 10.66 13.15 -10.82
C GLU A 130 10.67 14.67 -10.94
N GLU A 131 9.73 15.25 -11.68
CA GLU A 131 9.59 16.71 -11.81
C GLU A 131 8.89 17.34 -10.60
N CYS A 132 8.02 16.58 -9.94
CA CYS A 132 7.15 17.10 -8.89
C CYS A 132 7.67 16.86 -7.47
N LEU A 133 8.42 15.78 -7.24
CA LEU A 133 8.83 15.36 -5.90
C LEU A 133 10.23 15.87 -5.54
N ASN A 134 10.34 16.47 -4.36
CA ASN A 134 11.62 16.85 -3.77
C ASN A 134 12.34 15.62 -3.21
N ARG A 135 13.67 15.69 -3.16
CA ARG A 135 14.56 14.70 -2.55
C ARG A 135 15.27 15.33 -1.34
#